data_AF-A0A8T4QHK1-F1
#
_entry.id   AF-A0A8T4QHK1-F1
#
_cell.length_a   1.000
_cell.length_b   1.000
_cell.length_c   1.000
_cell.angle_alpha   90.00
_cell.angle_beta   90.00
_cell.angle_gamma   90.00
#
_symmetry.space_group_name_H-M   'P 1'
#
loop_
_entity.id
_entity.type
_entity.pdbx_description
1 polymer ?
#
loop_
_entity_poly.entity_id
_entity_poly.type
_entity_poly.pdbx_seq_one_letter_code
_entity_poly.pdbx_strand_id
1 'polypeptide(L)'
;MKFIIEHLEPELCEWCLIEYEHISKIVDKNNLIFTNIKNKKNIEKFKKYGAVYRKGIAELNFNNICALSQYSKKTLTTKDKNKFQYFVFGGILGDNPAKKKKPWQEADAY
;
A
#
# COMPACT_ATOMS: atom_id res chain seq x y z
N MET A 1 -6.16 12.72 3.19
CA MET A 1 -5.15 11.67 3.40
C MET A 1 -5.44 10.57 2.40
N LYS A 2 -4.42 10.03 1.71
CA LYS A 2 -4.61 8.90 0.80
C LYS A 2 -3.86 7.67 1.30
N PHE A 3 -4.32 6.50 0.90
CA PHE A 3 -3.77 5.20 1.27
C PHE A 3 -3.23 4.54 0.02
N ILE A 4 -2.03 3.99 0.11
CA ILE A 4 -1.34 3.31 -0.99
C ILE A 4 -1.08 1.88 -0.56
N ILE A 5 -1.53 0.94 -1.38
CA ILE A 5 -1.20 -0.48 -1.26
C ILE A 5 -0.23 -0.81 -2.38
N GLU A 6 1.03 -1.04 -2.01
CA GLU A 6 1.99 -1.66 -2.92
C GLU A 6 1.76 -3.16 -2.92
N HIS A 7 1.32 -3.67 -4.08
CA HIS A 7 1.14 -5.10 -4.25
C HIS A 7 2.50 -5.79 -4.37
N LEU A 8 2.85 -6.61 -3.39
CA LEU A 8 4.14 -7.34 -3.32
C LEU A 8 3.97 -8.86 -3.44
N GLU A 9 2.75 -9.34 -3.66
CA GLU A 9 2.50 -10.76 -3.82
C GLU A 9 2.83 -11.20 -5.26
N PRO A 10 3.35 -12.42 -5.46
CA PRO A 10 3.69 -12.92 -6.78
C PRO A 10 2.45 -13.03 -7.68
N GLU A 11 1.30 -13.31 -7.08
CA GLU A 11 0.02 -13.43 -7.76
C GLU A 11 -1.10 -12.74 -6.98
N LEU A 12 -2.13 -12.31 -7.70
CA LEU A 12 -3.36 -11.79 -7.11
C LEU A 12 -4.27 -12.95 -6.73
N CYS A 13 -4.12 -13.46 -5.52
CA CYS A 13 -5.05 -14.46 -4.98
C CYS A 13 -6.39 -13.83 -4.58
N GLU A 14 -7.40 -14.68 -4.38
CA GLU A 14 -8.75 -14.25 -4.00
C GLU A 14 -8.78 -13.53 -2.65
N TRP A 15 -7.97 -13.98 -1.68
CA TRP A 15 -7.87 -13.34 -0.37
C TRP A 15 -7.42 -11.88 -0.47
N CYS A 16 -6.38 -11.61 -1.27
CA CYS A 16 -5.92 -10.24 -1.52
C CYS A 16 -7.04 -9.36 -2.08
N LEU A 17 -7.83 -9.88 -3.02
CA LEU A 17 -8.95 -9.14 -3.61
C LEU A 17 -10.02 -8.78 -2.58
N ILE A 18 -10.38 -9.72 -1.70
CA ILE A 18 -11.35 -9.49 -0.62
C ILE A 18 -10.85 -8.40 0.33
N GLU A 19 -9.57 -8.44 0.71
CA GLU A 19 -8.96 -7.41 1.56
C GLU A 19 -8.94 -6.05 0.87
N TYR A 20 -8.55 -5.99 -0.40
CA TYR A 20 -8.53 -4.74 -1.16
C TYR A 20 -9.92 -4.13 -1.33
N GLU A 21 -10.93 -4.97 -1.56
CA GLU A 21 -12.33 -4.54 -1.58
C GLU A 21 -12.76 -3.97 -0.23
N HIS A 22 -12.42 -4.66 0.85
CA HIS A 22 -12.78 -4.21 2.20
C HIS A 22 -12.09 -2.89 2.57
N ILE A 23 -10.80 -2.76 2.26
CA ILE A 23 -10.07 -1.51 2.48
C ILE A 23 -10.71 -0.37 1.68
N SER A 24 -11.06 -0.61 0.41
CA SER A 24 -11.75 0.38 -0.43
C SER A 24 -13.07 0.86 0.17
N LYS A 25 -13.85 -0.03 0.77
CA LYS A 25 -15.09 0.31 1.49
C LYS A 25 -14.83 1.16 2.73
N ILE A 26 -13.74 0.91 3.45
CA ILE A 26 -13.38 1.65 4.67
C ILE A 26 -12.86 3.06 4.35
N VAL A 27 -11.93 3.18 3.41
CA VAL A 27 -11.22 4.45 3.16
C VAL A 27 -11.82 5.29 2.05
N ASP A 28 -12.84 4.78 1.36
CA ASP A 28 -13.36 5.25 0.06
C ASP A 28 -12.36 5.05 -1.09
N LYS A 29 -12.86 4.54 -2.22
CA LYS A 29 -12.04 4.25 -3.41
C LYS A 29 -11.28 5.45 -3.94
N ASN A 30 -11.78 6.68 -3.75
CA ASN A 30 -11.11 7.90 -4.24
C ASN A 30 -9.87 8.25 -3.40
N ASN A 31 -9.77 7.68 -2.19
CA ASN A 31 -8.61 7.82 -1.32
C ASN A 31 -7.65 6.62 -1.40
N LEU A 32 -7.98 5.56 -2.15
CA LEU A 32 -7.17 4.36 -2.27
C LEU A 32 -6.40 4.30 -3.59
N ILE A 33 -5.11 3.96 -3.50
CA ILE A 33 -4.21 3.81 -4.63
C ILE A 33 -3.53 2.45 -4.55
N PHE A 34 -3.51 1.72 -5.66
CA PHE A 34 -2.76 0.48 -5.83
C PHE A 34 -1.56 0.73 -6.74
N THR A 35 -0.39 0.30 -6.30
CA THR A 35 0.86 0.42 -7.03
C THR A 35 1.47 -0.96 -7.27
N ASN A 36 2.43 -1.05 -8.21
CA ASN A 36 3.07 -2.29 -8.64
C ASN A 36 2.15 -3.33 -9.31
N ILE A 37 1.05 -2.90 -9.96
CA ILE A 37 0.12 -3.82 -10.63
C ILE A 37 0.63 -4.15 -12.05
N LYS A 38 1.40 -5.23 -12.20
CA LYS A 38 2.03 -5.57 -13.49
C LYS A 38 1.07 -6.15 -14.54
N ASN A 39 0.15 -7.02 -14.12
CA ASN A 39 -0.72 -7.78 -15.02
C ASN A 39 -1.95 -6.97 -15.47
N LYS A 40 -2.16 -6.84 -16.80
CA LYS A 40 -3.31 -6.12 -17.38
C LYS A 40 -4.67 -6.67 -16.93
N LYS A 41 -4.82 -8.00 -16.81
CA LYS A 41 -6.08 -8.62 -16.33
C LYS A 41 -6.40 -8.19 -14.89
N ASN A 42 -5.38 -7.96 -14.07
CA ASN A 42 -5.55 -7.53 -12.70
C ASN A 42 -5.95 -6.05 -12.63
N ILE A 43 -5.40 -5.19 -13.48
CA ILE A 43 -5.70 -3.74 -13.50
C ILE A 43 -7.22 -3.48 -13.50
N GLU A 44 -7.98 -4.18 -14.35
CA GLU A 44 -9.44 -4.00 -14.43
C GLU A 44 -10.17 -4.43 -13.15
N LYS A 45 -9.66 -5.44 -12.43
CA LYS A 45 -10.19 -5.82 -11.12
C LYS A 45 -9.93 -4.72 -10.09
N PHE A 46 -8.70 -4.21 -10.03
CA PHE A 46 -8.29 -3.18 -9.05
C PHE A 46 -8.96 -1.83 -9.24
N LYS A 47 -9.26 -1.43 -10.49
CA LYS A 47 -9.94 -0.15 -10.80
C LYS A 47 -11.29 0.02 -10.11
N LYS A 48 -11.94 -1.08 -9.74
CA LYS A 48 -13.20 -1.06 -8.97
C LYS A 48 -13.00 -0.51 -7.55
N TYR A 49 -11.79 -0.67 -7.02
CA TYR A 49 -11.47 -0.44 -5.61
C TYR A 49 -10.60 0.81 -5.39
N GLY A 50 -9.94 1.32 -6.42
CA GLY A 50 -9.09 2.52 -6.29
C GLY A 50 -8.33 2.87 -7.56
N ALA A 51 -7.52 3.93 -7.48
CA ALA A 51 -6.61 4.30 -8.57
C ALA A 51 -5.53 3.22 -8.73
N VAL A 52 -5.10 2.95 -9.96
CA VAL A 52 -4.17 1.83 -10.25
C VAL A 52 -2.98 2.33 -11.04
N TYR A 53 -1.78 2.02 -10.55
CA TYR A 53 -0.51 2.27 -11.23
C TYR A 53 0.26 0.97 -11.44
N ARG A 54 0.83 0.82 -12.65
CA ARG A 54 1.68 -0.33 -12.99
C ARG A 54 3.09 -0.25 -12.38
N LYS A 55 3.54 0.98 -12.18
CA LYS A 55 4.83 1.31 -11.57
C LYS A 55 4.79 1.08 -10.07
N GLY A 56 5.92 0.68 -9.49
CA GLY A 56 6.07 0.62 -8.03
C GLY A 56 6.15 2.02 -7.44
N ILE A 57 5.96 2.16 -6.12
CA ILE A 57 5.99 3.49 -5.49
C ILE A 57 7.29 4.25 -5.74
N ALA A 58 8.43 3.54 -5.78
CA ALA A 58 9.74 4.16 -5.92
C ALA A 58 9.94 4.82 -7.30
N GLU A 59 9.12 4.45 -8.28
CA GLU A 59 9.10 5.04 -9.61
C GLU A 59 8.06 6.18 -9.74
N LEU A 60 7.33 6.47 -8.67
CA LEU A 60 6.25 7.46 -8.62
C LEU A 60 6.60 8.59 -7.66
N ASN A 61 6.35 9.84 -8.06
CA ASN A 61 6.67 11.01 -7.26
C ASN A 61 5.56 11.33 -6.26
N PHE A 62 5.53 10.59 -5.14
CA PHE A 62 4.70 10.93 -4.00
C PHE A 62 5.53 11.68 -2.95
N ASN A 63 4.99 12.78 -2.44
CA ASN A 63 5.63 13.58 -1.39
C ASN A 63 5.01 13.26 -0.03
N ASN A 64 5.79 13.40 1.05
CA ASN A 64 5.31 13.27 2.43
C ASN A 64 4.61 11.91 2.67
N ILE A 65 5.35 10.84 2.46
CA ILE A 65 4.88 9.46 2.61
C ILE A 65 5.25 8.93 4.00
N CYS A 66 4.30 8.28 4.66
CA CYS A 66 4.56 7.41 5.80
C CYS A 66 4.52 5.95 5.35
N ALA A 67 5.66 5.26 5.36
CA ALA A 67 5.71 3.83 5.08
C ALA A 67 5.54 3.05 6.38
N LEU A 68 4.44 2.29 6.48
CA LEU A 68 4.14 1.53 7.68
C LEU A 68 4.90 0.21 7.69
N SER A 69 5.60 -0.06 8.78
CA SER A 69 6.42 -1.25 8.97
C SER A 69 6.40 -1.73 10.41
N GLN A 70 6.07 -3.01 10.61
CA GLN A 70 6.21 -3.68 11.90
C GLN A 70 7.66 -3.70 12.45
N TYR A 71 8.65 -3.39 11.61
CA TYR A 71 10.07 -3.33 11.99
C TYR A 71 10.54 -1.89 12.28
N SER A 72 9.63 -0.92 12.23
CA SER A 72 9.93 0.46 12.59
C SER A 72 10.28 0.59 14.07
N LYS A 73 11.19 1.52 14.38
CA LYS A 73 11.51 1.90 15.76
C LYS A 73 10.58 2.99 16.31
N LYS A 74 9.81 3.64 15.44
CA LYS A 74 9.01 4.82 15.74
C LYS A 74 7.55 4.48 15.64
N THR A 75 6.75 4.76 16.66
CA THR A 75 5.30 4.54 16.60
C THR A 75 4.61 5.74 15.95
N LEU A 76 3.71 5.47 15.00
CA LEU A 76 2.81 6.50 14.45
C LEU A 76 1.85 7.01 15.54
N THR A 77 1.71 8.33 15.64
CA THR A 77 0.79 8.96 16.59
C THR A 77 -0.10 10.01 15.92
N THR A 78 -1.16 10.44 16.59
CA THR A 78 -2.03 11.53 16.10
C THR A 78 -1.30 12.86 15.93
N LYS A 79 -0.15 13.05 16.59
CA LYS A 79 0.71 14.23 16.42
C LYS A 79 1.34 14.29 15.01
N ASP A 80 1.41 13.17 14.31
CA ASP A 80 1.98 13.06 12.97
C ASP A 80 0.96 13.39 11.86
N LYS A 81 -0.31 13.69 12.18
CA LYS A 81 -1.41 13.85 11.21
C LYS A 81 -1.12 14.82 10.05
N ASN A 82 -0.32 15.87 10.31
CA ASN A 82 -0.01 16.92 9.34
C ASN A 82 1.32 16.67 8.61
N LYS A 83 2.08 15.63 8.97
CA LYS A 83 3.39 15.33 8.38
C LYS A 83 3.27 14.55 7.07
N PHE A 84 2.17 13.83 6.89
CA PHE A 84 2.01 12.90 5.77
C PHE A 84 0.78 13.22 4.94
N GLN A 85 0.92 13.03 3.63
CA GLN A 85 -0.18 13.07 2.67
C GLN A 85 -0.63 11.65 2.29
N TYR A 86 0.28 10.68 2.41
CA TYR A 86 0.09 9.30 2.01
C TYR A 86 0.56 8.34 3.11
N PHE A 87 -0.24 7.29 3.35
CA PHE A 87 0.20 6.10 4.08
C PHE A 87 0.40 4.95 3.11
N VAL A 88 1.54 4.28 3.22
CA VAL A 88 1.90 3.15 2.35
C VAL A 88 1.96 1.86 3.14
N PHE A 89 1.29 0.85 2.60
CA PHE A 89 1.28 -0.53 3.09
C PHE A 89 1.85 -1.41 1.98
N GLY A 90 2.81 -2.26 2.31
CA GLY A 90 3.38 -3.21 1.36
C GLY A 90 3.08 -4.64 1.77
N GLY A 91 2.58 -5.46 0.84
CA GLY A 91 2.37 -6.90 1.03
C GLY A 91 1.37 -7.22 2.15
N ILE A 92 0.11 -7.49 1.80
CA ILE A 92 -0.92 -7.75 2.82
C ILE A 92 -0.81 -9.17 3.40
N LEU A 93 -0.28 -10.12 2.62
CA LEU A 93 -0.09 -11.47 3.12
C LEU A 93 1.16 -11.54 4.00
N GLY A 94 0.94 -11.84 5.28
CA GLY A 94 1.98 -12.07 6.26
C GLY A 94 2.52 -13.49 6.24
N ASP A 95 3.79 -13.64 6.61
CA ASP A 95 4.38 -14.93 6.97
C ASP A 95 4.30 -15.15 8.49
N ASN A 96 4.34 -16.42 8.93
CA ASN A 96 4.60 -16.79 10.31
C ASN A 96 5.79 -17.76 10.38
N PRO A 97 6.98 -17.35 10.85
CA PRO A 97 7.31 -16.02 11.41
C PRO A 97 7.36 -14.93 10.34
N ALA A 98 7.13 -13.69 10.76
CA ALA A 98 7.12 -12.54 9.87
C ALA A 98 8.44 -12.39 9.10
N LYS A 99 8.37 -12.13 7.80
CA LYS A 99 9.53 -11.85 6.95
C LYS A 99 9.55 -10.38 6.54
N LYS A 100 10.75 -9.85 6.34
CA LYS A 100 10.94 -8.50 5.77
C LYS A 100 10.75 -8.55 4.27
N LYS A 101 9.59 -8.11 3.78
CA LYS A 101 9.41 -7.68 2.40
C LYS A 101 9.92 -6.24 2.33
N LYS A 102 11.10 -5.99 1.74
CA LYS A 102 11.71 -4.64 1.65
C LYS A 102 11.56 -4.06 0.24
N PRO A 103 10.65 -3.09 0.02
CA PRO A 103 10.64 -2.33 -1.24
C PRO A 103 11.16 -0.89 -1.08
N TRP A 104 11.39 -0.39 0.14
CA TRP A 104 11.59 1.04 0.40
C TRP A 104 12.92 1.32 1.09
N GLN A 105 13.84 2.02 0.40
CA GLN A 105 15.09 2.52 1.00
C GLN A 105 14.98 3.97 1.51
N GLU A 106 13.97 4.73 1.09
CA GLU A 106 13.93 6.20 1.25
C GLU A 106 12.68 6.76 1.94
N ALA A 107 11.74 5.92 2.38
CA ALA A 107 10.57 6.39 3.11
C ALA A 107 10.84 6.43 4.62
N ASP A 108 10.32 7.45 5.31
CA ASP A 108 10.25 7.47 6.77
C ASP A 108 9.44 6.24 7.22
N ALA A 109 10.15 5.23 7.73
CA ALA A 109 9.54 4.04 8.27
C ALA A 109 8.95 4.37 9.64
N TYR A 110 7.64 4.22 9.74
CA TYR A 110 6.85 4.31 10.97
C TYR A 110 6.23 2.95 11.29
#